data_AF-A0A0G0F0C2-F1
#
_entry.id   AF-A0A0G0F0C2-F1
#
_cell.length_a   1.000
_cell.length_b   1.000
_cell.length_c   1.000
_cell.angle_alpha   90.00
_cell.angle_beta   90.00
_cell.angle_gamma   90.00
#
_symmetry.space_group_name_H-M   'P 1'
#
loop_
_entity.id
_entity.type
_entity.pdbx_description
1 polymer ?
#
loop_
_entity_poly.entity_id
_entity_poly.type
_entity_poly.pdbx_seq_one_letter_code
_entity_poly.pdbx_strand_id
1 'polypeptide(L)' 'MGDIKISKQYRKNDIRHCFADNNKAQKLLGWKPKVTLEEGFKELIKWSEREKAENSFGKAEKELK' A
#
# COMPACT_ATOMS: atom_id res chain seq x y z
N MET A 1 -12.91 -16.16 -15.45
CA MET A 1 -12.15 -14.97 -14.98
C MET A 1 -13.18 -13.86 -14.83
N GLY A 2 -13.44 -13.37 -13.62
CA GLY A 2 -14.48 -12.35 -13.41
C GLY A 2 -14.06 -10.99 -13.99
N ASP A 3 -15.04 -10.21 -14.47
CA ASP A 3 -14.79 -8.87 -15.01
C ASP A 3 -14.22 -7.94 -13.95
N ILE A 4 -13.07 -7.31 -14.26
CA ILE A 4 -12.44 -6.32 -13.38
C ILE A 4 -13.23 -5.01 -13.48
N LYS A 5 -13.91 -4.62 -12.40
CA LYS A 5 -14.65 -3.36 -12.31
C LYS A 5 -13.74 -2.23 -11.77
N ILE A 6 -13.41 -1.26 -12.61
CA ILE A 6 -12.70 -0.03 -12.20
C ILE A 6 -13.73 1.00 -11.71
N SER A 7 -13.68 1.36 -10.43
CA SER A 7 -14.69 2.24 -9.80
C SER A 7 -14.64 3.71 -10.27
N LYS A 8 -13.50 4.17 -10.82
CA LYS A 8 -13.21 5.58 -11.17
C LYS A 8 -13.36 6.58 -10.02
N GLN A 9 -13.49 6.09 -8.79
CA GLN A 9 -13.52 6.91 -7.58
C GLN A 9 -12.09 7.24 -7.14
N TYR A 10 -11.87 8.46 -6.64
CA TYR A 10 -10.60 8.92 -6.06
C TYR A 10 -10.88 9.77 -4.83
N ARG A 11 -9.92 9.88 -3.91
CA ARG A 11 -10.03 10.80 -2.77
C ARG A 11 -9.41 12.14 -3.15
N LYS A 12 -10.01 13.23 -2.65
CA LYS A 12 -9.43 14.56 -2.77
C LYS A 12 -8.02 14.52 -2.16
N ASN A 13 -7.02 14.99 -2.92
CA ASN A 13 -5.59 15.00 -2.58
C ASN A 13 -4.82 13.67 -2.80
N ASP A 14 -5.38 12.66 -3.47
CA ASP A 14 -4.60 11.49 -3.88
C ASP A 14 -3.48 11.89 -4.87
N ILE A 15 -2.25 11.45 -4.60
CA ILE A 15 -1.07 11.74 -5.42
C ILE A 15 -0.81 10.58 -6.39
N ARG A 16 -0.62 10.88 -7.68
CA ARG A 16 -0.39 9.86 -8.72
C ARG A 16 0.98 9.21 -8.68
N HIS A 17 2.01 9.96 -8.28
CA HIS A 17 3.40 9.51 -8.27
C HIS A 17 4.01 9.80 -6.91
N CYS A 18 4.21 8.74 -6.13
CA CYS A 18 4.81 8.81 -4.80
C CYS A 18 5.99 7.85 -4.74
N PHE A 19 7.14 8.30 -5.23
CA PHE A 19 8.39 7.53 -5.25
C PHE A 19 9.40 8.17 -4.30
N ALA A 20 10.09 7.36 -3.51
CA ALA A 20 11.11 7.84 -2.59
C ALA A 20 12.51 7.64 -3.18
N ASP A 21 13.32 8.71 -3.18
CA ASP A 21 14.77 8.60 -3.38
C ASP A 21 15.41 8.08 -2.07
N ASN A 22 16.07 6.93 -2.14
CA ASN A 22 16.71 6.28 -1.00
C ASN A 22 18.22 6.60 -0.85
N ASN A 23 18.78 7.48 -1.70
CA ASN A 23 20.20 7.85 -1.68
C ASN A 23 20.69 8.29 -0.30
N LYS A 24 19.89 9.05 0.45
CA LYS A 24 20.25 9.53 1.80
C LYS A 24 20.35 8.37 2.80
N ALA A 25 19.40 7.42 2.75
CA ALA A 25 19.42 6.24 3.62
C ALA A 25 20.62 5.34 3.29
N GLN A 26 20.95 5.18 2.02
CA GLN A 26 22.13 4.43 1.60
C GLN A 26 23.43 5.07 2.10
N LYS A 27 23.60 6.39 1.97
CA LYS A 27 24.82 7.09 2.40
C LYS A 27 25.02 7.06 3.91
N LEU A 28 23.95 7.27 4.68
CA LEU A 28 24.06 7.41 6.13
C LEU A 28 24.02 6.06 6.87
N LEU A 29 23.29 5.08 6.34
CA LEU A 29 23.02 3.82 7.04
C LEU A 29 23.56 2.59 6.31
N GLY A 30 24.11 2.74 5.11
CA GLY A 30 24.44 1.60 4.24
C GLY A 30 23.22 0.76 3.83
N TRP A 31 22.02 1.30 4.05
CA TRP A 31 20.78 0.57 3.83
C TRP A 31 20.33 0.66 2.38
N LYS A 32 19.79 -0.44 1.87
CA LYS A 32 19.09 -0.52 0.58
C LYS A 32 17.93 -1.51 0.68
N PRO A 33 16.84 -1.33 -0.08
CA PRO A 33 15.79 -2.33 -0.17
C PRO A 33 16.38 -3.65 -0.68
N LYS A 34 16.00 -4.75 -0.03
CA LYS A 34 16.44 -6.12 -0.38
C LYS A 34 15.33 -6.97 -0.99
N VAL A 35 14.08 -6.55 -0.80
CA VAL A 35 12.89 -7.23 -1.30
C VAL A 35 12.36 -6.43 -2.48
N THR A 36 12.16 -7.09 -3.61
CA THR A 36 11.54 -6.47 -4.79
C THR A 36 10.05 -6.26 -4.57
N LEU A 37 9.42 -5.47 -5.44
CA LEU A 37 7.99 -5.22 -5.34
C LEU A 37 7.18 -6.50 -5.55
N GLU A 38 7.59 -7.32 -6.52
CA GLU A 38 6.98 -8.59 -6.87
C GLU A 38 7.07 -9.62 -5.73
N GLU A 39 8.24 -9.74 -5.09
CA GLU A 39 8.43 -10.62 -3.92
C GLU A 39 7.58 -10.14 -2.75
N GLY A 40 7.62 -8.84 -2.45
CA GLY A 40 6.84 -8.24 -1.38
C GLY A 40 5.33 -8.47 -1.55
N PHE A 41 4.82 -8.37 -2.79
CA PHE A 41 3.41 -8.67 -3.05
C PHE A 41 3.06 -10.15 -2.85
N LYS A 42 3.93 -11.08 -3.26
CA LYS A 42 3.70 -12.52 -3.01
C LYS A 42 3.64 -12.82 -1.52
N GLU A 43 4.56 -12.26 -0.74
CA GLU A 43 4.57 -12.42 0.71
C GLU A 43 3.31 -11.82 1.35
N LEU A 44 2.93 -10.61 0.94
CA LEU A 44 1.73 -9.92 1.42
C LEU A 44 0.45 -10.71 1.14
N ILE A 45 0.28 -11.23 -0.08
CA ILE A 45 -0.88 -12.04 -0.45
C ILE A 45 -0.96 -13.28 0.45
N LYS A 46 0.15 -14.02 0.59
CA LYS A 46 0.21 -15.21 1.43
C LYS A 46 -0.11 -14.93 2.90
N TRP A 47 0.35 -13.79 3.42
CA TRP A 47 -0.02 -13.37 4.77
C TRP A 47 -1.53 -13.05 4.86
N SER A 48 -2.07 -12.33 3.88
CA SER A 48 -3.47 -11.90 3.86
C SER A 48 -4.48 -13.06 3.87
N GLU A 49 -4.11 -14.23 3.33
CA GLU A 49 -4.96 -15.43 3.34
C GLU A 49 -5.34 -15.90 4.75
N ARG A 50 -4.57 -15.50 5.77
CA ARG A 50 -4.77 -15.91 7.17
C ARG A 50 -5.47 -14.84 8.00
N GLU A 51 -5.59 -13.63 7.47
CA GLU A 51 -6.09 -12.47 8.20
C GLU A 51 -7.54 -12.16 7.86
N LYS A 52 -8.29 -11.67 8.85
CA LYS A 52 -9.67 -11.21 8.63
C LYS A 52 -9.64 -9.75 8.17
N ALA A 53 -10.20 -9.49 7.00
CA ALA A 53 -10.37 -8.14 6.48
C ALA A 53 -11.55 -7.43 7.18
N GLU A 54 -11.30 -6.79 8.32
CA GLU A 54 -12.29 -5.99 9.02
C GLU A 54 -12.30 -4.53 8.52
N ASN A 55 -13.40 -4.12 7.91
CA ASN A 55 -13.55 -2.77 7.38
C ASN A 55 -14.03 -1.78 8.46
N SER A 56 -13.09 -1.02 9.03
CA SER A 56 -13.39 0.04 10.01
C SER A 56 -13.54 1.44 9.38
N PHE A 57 -13.64 1.56 8.06
CA PHE A 57 -13.68 2.85 7.37
C PHE A 57 -14.81 3.76 7.86
N GLY A 58 -16.01 3.20 8.06
CA GLY A 58 -17.16 3.98 8.55
C GLY A 58 -16.98 4.51 9.99
N LYS A 59 -16.13 3.88 10.80
CA LYS A 59 -15.76 4.41 12.12
C LYS A 59 -14.78 5.57 11.97
N ALA A 60 -13.71 5.40 11.18
CA ALA A 60 -12.71 6.43 10.92
C ALA A 60 -13.32 7.70 10.28
N GLU A 61 -14.28 7.56 9.38
CA GLU A 61 -14.99 8.69 8.77
C GLU A 61 -15.75 9.53 9.81
N LYS A 62 -16.32 8.89 10.85
CA LYS A 62 -17.01 9.60 11.93
C LYS A 62 -16.05 10.38 12.83
N GLU A 63 -14.80 9.93 12.99
CA GLU A 63 -13.77 10.59 13.82
C GLU A 63 -13.18 11.85 13.16
N LEU A 64 -13.37 12.03 11.85
CA LEU A 64 -12.86 13.18 11.08
C LEU A 64 -13.88 14.33 10.93
N LYS A 65 -15.11 14.17 11.43
CA LYS A 65 -16.17 15.20 11.45
C LYS A 65 -16.22 15.89 12.81
#